data_AF-A0A0B5GYH9-F1
#
_entry.id   AF-A0A0B5GYH9-F1
#
_cell.length_a   1.000
_cell.length_b   1.000
_cell.length_c   1.000
_cell.angle_alpha   90.00
_cell.angle_beta   90.00
_cell.angle_gamma   90.00
#
_symmetry.space_group_name_H-M   'P 1'
#
loop_
_entity.id
_entity.type
_entity.pdbx_description
1 polymer ?
#
loop_
_entity_poly.entity_id
_entity_poly.type
_entity_poly.pdbx_seq_one_letter_code
_entity_poly.pdbx_strand_id
1 'polypeptide(L)' 'MPECQNCGNFVTADYARVFTPNGVEKPRVCPQCEDKIRDGADVREARSTRRG' A
#
# COMPACT_ATOMS: atom_id res chain seq x y z
N MET A 1 13.11 0.07 7.01
CA MET A 1 11.84 0.79 6.73
C MET A 1 10.96 -0.17 5.92
N PRO A 2 9.67 -0.37 6.24
CA PRO A 2 8.83 -1.29 5.48
C PRO A 2 8.68 -0.88 4.01
N GLU A 3 8.51 -1.85 3.13
CA GLU A 3 8.38 -1.64 1.69
C GLU A 3 6.97 -1.99 1.23
N CYS A 4 6.45 -1.24 0.27
CA CYS A 4 5.20 -1.59 -0.39
C CYS A 4 5.38 -2.82 -1.28
N GLN A 5 4.51 -3.82 -1.13
CA GLN A 5 4.58 -5.04 -1.95
C GLN A 5 4.20 -4.81 -3.42
N ASN A 6 3.50 -3.72 -3.75
CA ASN A 6 3.10 -3.40 -5.12
C ASN A 6 4.18 -2.63 -5.90
N CYS A 7 4.63 -1.49 -5.38
CA CYS A 7 5.57 -0.62 -6.09
C CYS A 7 7.00 -0.61 -5.53
N GLY A 8 7.27 -1.34 -4.44
CA GLY A 8 8.61 -1.41 -3.83
C GLY A 8 9.04 -0.16 -3.04
N ASN A 9 8.28 0.94 -3.10
CA ASN A 9 8.62 2.16 -2.36
C ASN A 9 8.62 1.92 -0.84
N PHE A 10 9.55 2.60 -0.15
CA PHE A 10 9.60 2.63 1.30
C PHE A 10 8.41 3.43 1.87
N VAL A 11 7.83 2.92 2.95
CA VAL A 11 6.81 3.60 3.75
C VAL A 11 7.25 3.66 5.21
N THR A 12 6.66 4.56 5.99
CA THR A 12 7.01 4.68 7.42
C THR A 12 6.57 3.43 8.20
N ALA A 13 7.25 3.17 9.31
CA ALA A 13 6.88 2.08 10.22
C ALA A 13 5.46 2.27 10.78
N ASP A 14 5.07 3.51 11.09
CA ASP A 14 3.73 3.85 11.56
C ASP A 14 2.66 3.56 10.49
N TYR A 15 2.94 3.87 9.23
CA TYR A 15 2.06 3.54 8.12
C TYR A 15 1.85 2.03 8.03
N ALA A 16 2.95 1.26 8.04
CA ALA A 16 2.85 -0.19 7.99
C ALA A 16 2.09 -0.76 9.19
N ARG A 17 2.29 -0.23 10.40
CA ARG A 17 1.61 -0.69 11.63
C ARG A 17 0.09 -0.52 11.56
N VAL A 18 -0.39 0.58 10.98
CA VAL A 18 -1.84 0.87 10.91
C VAL A 18 -2.51 0.17 9.74
N PHE A 19 -1.81 0.04 8.60
CA PHE A 19 -2.42 -0.36 7.34
C PHE A 19 -2.05 -1.76 6.84
N THR A 20 -1.18 -2.48 7.56
CA THR A 20 -0.86 -3.88 7.26
C THR A 20 -1.75 -4.79 8.10
N PRO A 21 -2.58 -5.66 7.50
CA PRO A 21 -3.41 -6.61 8.24
C PRO A 21 -2.57 -7.57 9.10
N ASN A 22 -3.18 -8.11 10.16
CA ASN A 22 -2.57 -9.15 10.97
C ASN A 22 -2.19 -10.37 10.10
N GLY A 23 -0.98 -10.90 10.27
CA GLY A 23 -0.46 -12.01 9.48
C GLY A 23 0.11 -11.64 8.11
N VAL A 24 0.18 -10.35 7.77
CA VAL A 24 0.88 -9.85 6.59
C VAL A 24 2.11 -9.06 7.05
N GLU A 25 3.28 -9.34 6.48
CA GLU A 25 4.55 -8.75 6.96
C GLU A 25 4.79 -7.31 6.47
N LYS A 26 4.19 -6.93 5.34
CA LYS A 26 4.42 -5.65 4.66
C LYS A 26 3.12 -5.11 4.05
N PRO A 27 2.96 -3.78 3.93
CA PRO A 27 1.75 -3.20 3.34
C PRO A 27 1.63 -3.56 1.87
N ARG A 28 0.45 -4.07 1.48
CA ARG A 28 0.17 -4.54 0.11
C ARG A 28 0.25 -3.43 -0.92
N VAL A 29 -0.37 -2.28 -0.63
CA VAL A 29 -0.41 -1.09 -1.50
C VAL A 29 -0.23 0.16 -0.65
N CYS A 30 0.61 1.08 -1.10
CA CYS A 30 0.90 2.35 -0.43
C CYS A 30 0.21 3.55 -1.13
N PRO A 31 0.26 4.76 -0.56
CA PRO A 31 -0.35 5.94 -1.17
C PRO A 31 0.31 6.37 -2.48
N GLN A 32 1.53 5.89 -2.75
CA GLN A 32 2.32 6.21 -3.95
C GLN A 32 2.05 5.23 -5.12
N CYS A 33 1.24 4.19 -4.93
CA CYS A 33 0.87 3.32 -6.03
C CYS A 33 -0.11 4.01 -6.97
N GLU A 34 0.28 4.11 -8.24
CA GLU A 34 -0.52 4.77 -9.28
C GLU A 34 -1.64 3.87 -9.81
N ASP A 35 -1.39 2.56 -9.87
CA ASP A 35 -2.19 1.52 -10.53
C ASP A 35 -3.18 0.82 -9.59
N LYS A 36 -2.86 0.72 -8.30
CA LYS A 36 -3.70 0.05 -7.30
C LYS A 36 -4.07 0.97 -6.15
N ILE A 37 -5.26 0.73 -5.59
CA ILE A 37 -5.81 1.46 -4.45
C ILE A 37 -6.18 0.47 -3.35
N ARG A 38 -5.75 0.79 -2.11
CA ARG A 38 -6.21 0.09 -0.91
C ARG A 38 -7.63 0.56 -0.57
N ASP A 39 -8.54 -0.38 -0.37
CA ASP A 39 -9.93 -0.15 0.01
C ASP A 39 -10.25 -0.97 1.27
N GLY A 40 -10.11 -0.33 2.44
CA GLY A 40 -10.22 -1.02 3.72
C GLY A 40 -9.22 -2.17 3.87
N ALA A 41 -9.73 -3.40 4.02
CA ALA A 41 -8.94 -4.61 4.11
C ALA A 41 -8.64 -5.26 2.74
N ASP A 42 -9.04 -4.63 1.63
CA ASP A 42 -8.87 -5.16 0.27
C ASP A 42 -8.05 -4.20 -0.62
N VAL A 43 -7.72 -4.69 -1.82
CA VAL A 43 -6.99 -3.95 -2.85
C VAL A 43 -7.77 -4.07 -4.16
N ARG A 44 -7.92 -2.94 -4.86
CA ARG A 44 -8.53 -2.90 -6.19
C ARG A 44 -7.69 -2.10 -7.17
N GLU A 45 -7.94 -2.29 -8.46
CA GLU A 45 -7.38 -1.46 -9.51
C GLU A 45 -7.84 0.00 -9.38
N ALA A 46 -6.94 0.92 -9.69
CA ALA A 46 -7.24 2.34 -9.83
C ALA A 46 -8.09 2.56 -11.08
N ARG A 47 -9.09 3.45 -10.98
CA ARG A 47 -9.94 3.82 -12.14
C ARG A 47 -9.20 4.73 -13.13
N SER A 48 -8.10 5.34 -12.68
CA SER A 48 -7.14 6.11 -13.45
C SER A 48 -5.80 6.11 -12.71
N THR A 49 -4.68 6.28 -13.40
CA THR A 49 -3.37 6.42 -12.76
C THR A 49 -3.39 7.63 -11.84
N ARG A 50 -3.14 7.42 -10.55
CA ARG A 50 -3.02 8.51 -9.59
C ARG A 50 -1.74 9.28 -9.94
N ARG A 51 -1.86 10.53 -10.39
CA ARG A 51 -0.70 11.41 -10.52
C ARG A 51 -0.16 11.67 -9.11
N GLY A 52 1.10 11.31 -8.88
CA GLY A 52 1.87 11.71 -7.72
C GLY A 52 2.08 13.21 -7.66
#